data_AF-A0A914E544-F1
#
_entry.id   AF-A0A914E544-F1
#
_cell.length_a   1.000
_cell.length_b   1.000
_cell.length_c   1.000
_cell.angle_alpha   90.00
_cell.angle_beta   90.00
_cell.angle_gamma   90.00
#
_symmetry.space_group_name_H-M   'P 1'
#
loop_
_entity.id
_entity.type
_entity.pdbx_description
1 polymer ?
#
loop_
_entity_poly.entity_id
_entity_poly.type
_entity_poly.pdbx_seq_one_letter_code
_entity_poly.pdbx_strand_id
1 'polypeptide(L)'
;MGPLEKVAKSLLGDNFNIANMVAESSLVFINADEHLDYPQPTSHKFVYIGGLGQAQPKPLETKYEEIMNSSKKGVILVSFGSVAQSYKMPDLMKKKFLETFAHFPEITFLWKYEKDEDNIAHGYDNVITGNWLPQTDLLAHPKMLAFISHGGANSVMEASYAGVPLLCIPLMGDQYRNAQMAEYRKIATVVQKPEILEGKLTEAIKKIVDDDRIGLTSSPKANPQVSIQSSSIGANQTPDLIPSPDPNF
;
A
#
# COMPACT_ATOMS: atom_id res chain seq x y z
N MET A 1 -24.24 9.31 -0.98
CA MET A 1 -23.44 10.25 -1.78
C MET A 1 -22.08 10.41 -1.13
N GLY A 2 -21.04 9.86 -1.78
CA GLY A 2 -19.68 9.90 -1.23
C GLY A 2 -19.09 11.32 -1.19
N PRO A 3 -18.01 11.57 -0.44
CA PRO A 3 -17.36 12.89 -0.41
C PRO A 3 -16.92 13.37 -1.81
N LEU A 4 -16.38 12.47 -2.63
CA LEU A 4 -15.95 12.78 -4.00
C LEU A 4 -17.14 13.16 -4.91
N GLU A 5 -18.27 12.46 -4.74
CA GLU A 5 -19.50 12.68 -5.51
C GLU A 5 -20.13 14.04 -5.17
N LYS A 6 -20.02 14.49 -3.90
CA LYS A 6 -20.41 15.85 -3.49
C LYS A 6 -19.58 16.92 -4.19
N VAL A 7 -18.26 16.75 -4.19
CA VAL A 7 -17.34 17.68 -4.86
C VAL A 7 -17.62 17.70 -6.37
N ALA A 8 -17.75 16.52 -7.00
CA ALA A 8 -18.06 16.39 -8.41
C ALA A 8 -19.38 17.09 -8.77
N LYS A 9 -20.46 16.88 -8.01
CA LYS A 9 -21.73 17.61 -8.22
C LYS A 9 -21.60 19.12 -8.09
N SER A 10 -20.82 19.58 -7.11
CA SER A 10 -20.62 21.02 -6.91
C SER A 10 -19.86 21.69 -8.06
N LEU A 11 -18.98 20.94 -8.73
CA LEU A 11 -18.14 21.45 -9.82
C LEU A 11 -18.75 21.22 -11.21
N LEU A 12 -19.50 20.13 -11.38
CA LEU A 12 -19.91 19.59 -12.69
C LEU A 12 -21.44 19.52 -12.85
N GLY A 13 -22.19 19.86 -11.80
CA GLY A 13 -23.64 19.81 -11.76
C GLY A 13 -24.21 18.42 -11.45
N ASP A 14 -25.52 18.36 -11.23
CA ASP A 14 -26.22 17.13 -10.79
C ASP A 14 -26.33 16.05 -11.88
N ASN A 15 -26.15 16.42 -13.15
CA ASN A 15 -26.27 15.52 -14.30
C ASN A 15 -24.95 14.86 -14.73
N PHE A 16 -23.88 15.00 -13.93
CA PHE A 16 -22.59 14.43 -14.29
C PHE A 16 -22.63 12.89 -14.29
N ASN A 17 -22.03 12.27 -15.30
CA ASN A 17 -21.90 10.82 -15.44
C ASN A 17 -20.41 10.47 -15.59
N ILE A 18 -19.87 9.72 -14.63
CA ILE A 18 -18.44 9.39 -14.59
C ILE A 18 -18.00 8.62 -15.84
N ALA A 19 -18.82 7.71 -16.38
CA ALA A 19 -18.48 6.95 -17.57
C ALA A 19 -18.40 7.84 -18.81
N ASN A 20 -19.36 8.76 -19.00
CA ASN A 20 -19.33 9.74 -20.08
C ASN A 20 -18.12 10.66 -19.96
N MET A 21 -17.84 11.16 -18.74
CA MET A 21 -16.67 11.99 -18.50
C MET A 21 -15.37 11.25 -18.83
N VAL A 22 -15.22 10.01 -18.37
CA VAL A 22 -14.05 9.18 -18.71
C VAL A 22 -13.97 8.95 -20.22
N ALA A 23 -15.10 8.77 -20.92
CA ALA A 23 -15.13 8.58 -22.37
C ALA A 23 -14.73 9.86 -23.14
N GLU A 24 -15.26 11.02 -22.74
CA GLU A 24 -15.06 12.32 -23.37
C GLU A 24 -13.73 13.01 -22.99
N SER A 25 -13.11 12.61 -21.88
CA SER A 25 -11.84 13.19 -21.44
C SER A 25 -10.70 12.85 -22.41
N SER A 26 -9.86 13.84 -22.75
CA SER A 26 -8.64 13.62 -23.56
C SER A 26 -7.60 12.77 -22.84
N LEU A 27 -7.48 12.94 -21.51
CA LEU A 27 -6.56 12.20 -20.65
C LEU A 27 -7.26 11.80 -19.35
N VAL A 28 -6.90 10.64 -18.81
CA VAL A 28 -7.37 10.12 -17.52
C VAL A 28 -6.16 9.64 -16.73
N PHE A 29 -5.87 10.31 -15.62
CA PHE A 29 -4.79 9.93 -14.72
C PHE A 29 -5.25 8.88 -13.73
N ILE A 30 -4.56 7.73 -13.70
CA ILE A 30 -4.87 6.61 -12.81
C ILE A 30 -3.80 6.55 -11.72
N ASN A 31 -4.19 6.71 -10.46
CA ASN A 31 -3.30 6.52 -9.32
C ASN A 31 -3.13 5.03 -9.00
N ALA A 32 -2.51 4.29 -9.92
CA ALA A 32 -2.15 2.89 -9.79
C ALA A 32 -0.85 2.64 -10.55
N ASP A 33 -0.15 1.58 -10.16
CA ASP A 33 0.96 1.04 -10.94
C ASP A 33 0.39 0.01 -11.93
N GLU A 34 0.65 0.19 -13.23
CA GLU A 34 0.11 -0.67 -14.28
C GLU A 34 0.61 -2.13 -14.19
N HIS A 35 1.78 -2.37 -13.57
CA HIS A 35 2.33 -3.70 -13.40
C HIS A 35 1.72 -4.43 -12.20
N LEU A 36 1.09 -3.70 -11.28
CA LEU A 36 0.33 -4.32 -10.18
C LEU A 36 -1.07 -4.70 -10.64
N ASP A 37 -1.75 -3.84 -11.42
CA ASP A 37 -3.16 -4.06 -11.74
C ASP A 37 -3.41 -5.25 -12.69
N TYR A 38 -4.66 -5.68 -12.84
CA TYR A 38 -5.00 -6.73 -13.81
C TYR A 38 -4.70 -6.31 -15.25
N PRO A 39 -4.26 -7.23 -16.12
CA PRO A 39 -4.18 -6.97 -17.55
C PRO A 39 -5.55 -6.57 -18.09
N GLN A 40 -5.63 -5.40 -18.72
CA GLN A 40 -6.86 -4.87 -19.28
C GLN A 40 -6.57 -4.09 -20.57
N PRO A 41 -7.55 -4.01 -21.50
CA PRO A 41 -7.44 -3.10 -22.63
C PRO A 41 -7.25 -1.66 -22.14
N THR A 42 -6.26 -0.99 -22.71
CA THR A 42 -5.97 0.42 -22.41
C THR A 42 -5.88 1.21 -23.71
N SER A 43 -5.84 2.53 -23.57
CA SER A 43 -5.65 3.50 -24.65
C SER A 43 -4.63 4.53 -24.18
N HIS A 44 -3.98 5.22 -25.12
CA HIS A 44 -3.02 6.30 -24.84
C HIS A 44 -3.60 7.45 -24.01
N LYS A 45 -4.93 7.51 -23.83
CA LYS A 45 -5.59 8.45 -22.92
C LYS A 45 -5.37 8.13 -21.45
N PHE A 46 -5.12 6.88 -21.08
CA PHE A 46 -4.93 6.48 -19.69
C PHE A 46 -3.46 6.59 -19.32
N VAL A 47 -3.16 7.46 -18.35
CA VAL A 47 -1.80 7.72 -17.88
C VAL A 47 -1.70 7.25 -16.44
N TYR A 48 -0.91 6.20 -16.22
CA TYR A 48 -0.67 5.67 -14.88
C TYR A 48 0.34 6.56 -14.14
N ILE A 49 -0.06 7.03 -12.96
CA ILE A 49 0.72 7.91 -12.08
C ILE A 49 0.84 7.33 -10.67
N GLY A 50 0.74 6.00 -10.53
CA GLY A 50 0.97 5.33 -9.25
C GLY A 50 2.34 5.68 -8.68
N GLY A 51 2.40 5.95 -7.38
CA GLY A 51 3.64 6.28 -6.67
C GLY A 51 4.02 7.76 -6.69
N LEU A 52 3.45 8.60 -7.57
CA LEU A 52 3.81 10.02 -7.69
C LEU A 52 3.55 10.82 -6.40
N GLY A 53 2.49 10.45 -5.67
CA GLY A 53 2.15 11.04 -4.37
C GLY A 53 2.72 10.29 -3.16
N GLN A 54 3.51 9.23 -3.38
CA GLN A 54 4.03 8.42 -2.29
C GLN A 54 5.15 9.16 -1.57
N ALA A 55 5.04 9.26 -0.26
CA ALA A 55 6.09 9.84 0.57
C ALA A 55 7.37 9.00 0.45
N GLN A 56 8.51 9.66 0.35
CA GLN A 56 9.80 8.99 0.48
C GLN A 56 10.00 8.61 1.95
N PRO A 57 10.44 7.38 2.25
CA PRO A 57 10.66 6.95 3.61
C PRO A 57 11.73 7.80 4.27
N LYS A 58 11.48 8.19 5.51
CA LYS A 58 12.41 8.94 6.36
C LYS A 58 12.99 7.99 7.42
N PRO A 59 14.16 8.34 8.01
CA PRO A 59 14.66 7.62 9.17
C PRO A 59 13.60 7.57 10.29
N LEU A 60 13.44 6.40 10.91
CA LEU A 60 12.50 6.22 12.01
C LEU A 60 12.91 7.04 13.23
N GLU A 61 11.92 7.53 13.98
CA GLU A 61 12.16 8.06 15.32
C GLU A 61 12.72 6.95 16.23
N THR A 62 13.58 7.32 17.19
CA THR A 62 14.28 6.39 18.09
C THR A 62 13.37 5.32 18.70
N LYS A 63 12.17 5.70 19.14
CA LYS A 63 11.21 4.76 19.74
C LYS A 63 10.81 3.62 18.78
N TYR A 64 10.63 3.91 17.49
CA TYR A 64 10.24 2.89 16.51
C TYR A 64 11.45 2.08 16.08
N GLU A 65 12.61 2.71 15.94
CA GLU A 65 13.88 2.02 15.67
C GLU A 65 14.18 0.97 16.77
N GLU A 66 13.99 1.33 18.04
CA GLU A 66 14.13 0.40 19.17
C GLU A 66 13.13 -0.75 19.11
N ILE A 67 11.86 -0.46 18.79
CA ILE A 67 10.83 -1.51 18.60
C ILE A 67 11.25 -2.47 17.50
N MET A 68 11.66 -1.95 16.33
CA MET A 68 12.05 -2.77 15.19
C MET A 68 13.26 -3.65 15.49
N ASN A 69 14.26 -3.10 16.20
CA ASN A 69 15.50 -3.80 16.52
C ASN A 69 15.38 -4.75 17.73
N SER A 70 14.41 -4.53 18.63
CA SER A 70 14.14 -5.45 19.75
C SER A 70 13.57 -6.79 19.28
N SER A 71 12.98 -6.83 18.08
CA SER A 71 12.39 -8.04 17.54
C SER A 71 13.44 -9.06 17.08
N LYS A 72 13.32 -10.29 17.61
CA LYS A 72 14.25 -11.39 17.33
C LYS A 72 14.22 -11.78 15.85
N LYS A 73 13.03 -12.11 15.34
CA LYS A 73 12.84 -12.54 13.95
C LYS A 73 12.47 -11.38 13.03
N GLY A 74 11.68 -10.43 13.51
CA GLY A 74 11.27 -9.25 12.74
C GLY A 74 9.84 -8.82 13.08
N VAL A 75 9.38 -7.78 12.41
CA VAL A 75 8.13 -7.09 12.74
C VAL A 75 7.07 -7.33 11.69
N ILE A 76 5.84 -7.56 12.12
CA ILE A 76 4.65 -7.53 11.26
C ILE A 76 3.83 -6.30 11.62
N LEU A 77 3.62 -5.42 10.65
CA LEU A 77 2.73 -4.26 10.80
C LEU A 77 1.27 -4.71 10.66
N VAL A 78 0.39 -4.20 11.52
CA VAL A 78 -1.05 -4.45 11.46
C VAL A 78 -1.80 -3.12 11.38
N SER A 79 -2.46 -2.84 10.26
CA SER A 79 -3.22 -1.60 10.05
C SER A 79 -4.35 -1.78 9.05
N PHE A 80 -5.57 -1.41 9.46
CA PHE A 80 -6.77 -1.45 8.62
C PHE A 80 -7.14 -0.06 8.06
N GLY A 81 -6.16 0.84 8.01
CA GLY A 81 -6.31 2.19 7.47
C GLY A 81 -6.91 3.18 8.47
N SER A 82 -7.46 4.28 7.96
CA SER A 82 -8.08 5.35 8.75
C SER A 82 -9.59 5.19 8.93
N VAL A 83 -10.25 4.48 8.01
CA VAL A 83 -11.71 4.30 7.99
C VAL A 83 -12.14 3.13 8.89
N ALA A 84 -11.48 1.98 8.76
CA ALA A 84 -11.74 0.80 9.58
C ALA A 84 -10.81 0.78 10.79
N GLN A 85 -11.16 1.55 11.82
CA GLN A 85 -10.36 1.68 13.04
C GLN A 85 -10.37 0.37 13.85
N SER A 86 -9.21 -0.09 14.30
CA SER A 86 -9.03 -1.37 15.00
C SER A 86 -9.82 -1.44 16.31
N TYR A 87 -9.99 -0.32 17.03
CA TYR A 87 -10.74 -0.34 18.29
C TYR A 87 -12.23 -0.68 18.10
N LYS A 88 -12.79 -0.43 16.92
CA LYS A 88 -14.18 -0.77 16.56
C LYS A 88 -14.35 -2.24 16.15
N MET A 89 -13.25 -2.98 16.04
CA MET A 89 -13.28 -4.41 15.74
C MET A 89 -14.07 -5.16 16.83
N PRO A 90 -14.91 -6.16 16.49
CA PRO A 90 -15.58 -6.98 17.51
C PRO A 90 -14.57 -7.65 18.44
N ASP A 91 -14.87 -7.73 19.73
CA ASP A 91 -13.90 -8.21 20.74
C ASP A 91 -13.48 -9.67 20.51
N LEU A 92 -14.40 -10.52 20.01
CA LEU A 92 -14.06 -11.88 19.60
C LEU A 92 -12.95 -11.90 18.52
N MET A 93 -13.01 -10.97 17.57
CA MET A 93 -12.01 -10.86 16.52
C MET A 93 -10.69 -10.34 17.08
N LYS A 94 -10.71 -9.31 17.94
CA LYS A 94 -9.51 -8.80 18.62
C LYS A 94 -8.80 -9.92 19.39
N LYS A 95 -9.58 -10.70 20.14
CA LYS A 95 -9.07 -11.87 20.87
C LYS A 95 -8.41 -12.88 19.95
N LYS A 96 -9.00 -13.17 18.79
CA LYS A 96 -8.43 -14.11 17.80
C LYS A 96 -7.14 -13.62 17.16
N PHE A 97 -6.99 -12.32 16.93
CA PHE A 97 -5.71 -11.73 16.53
C PHE A 97 -4.65 -11.94 17.62
N LEU A 98 -4.95 -11.59 18.87
CA LEU A 98 -4.01 -11.75 19.98
C LEU A 98 -3.61 -13.21 20.22
N GLU A 99 -4.59 -14.13 20.22
CA GLU A 99 -4.35 -15.58 20.30
C GLU A 99 -3.43 -16.04 19.15
N THR A 100 -3.67 -15.56 17.93
CA THR A 100 -2.81 -15.85 16.77
C THR A 100 -1.39 -15.32 16.99
N PHE A 101 -1.25 -14.07 17.42
CA PHE A 101 0.05 -13.42 17.63
C PHE A 101 0.87 -14.13 18.72
N ALA A 102 0.24 -14.64 19.77
CA ALA A 102 0.90 -15.40 20.82
C ALA A 102 1.58 -16.69 20.33
N HIS A 103 1.18 -17.25 19.17
CA HIS A 103 1.85 -18.39 18.58
C HIS A 103 3.22 -18.05 17.95
N PHE A 104 3.55 -16.76 17.83
CA PHE A 104 4.79 -16.28 17.21
C PHE A 104 5.59 -15.36 18.16
N PRO A 105 6.10 -15.89 19.29
CA PRO A 105 6.75 -15.08 20.33
C PRO A 105 8.05 -14.39 19.89
N GLU A 106 8.64 -14.80 18.77
CA GLU A 106 9.87 -14.20 18.21
C GLU A 106 9.60 -13.04 17.25
N ILE A 107 8.33 -12.79 16.92
CA ILE A 107 7.89 -11.75 15.99
C ILE A 107 7.16 -10.68 16.79
N THR A 108 7.50 -9.42 16.53
CA THR A 108 6.77 -8.29 17.11
C THR A 108 5.62 -7.90 16.19
N PHE A 109 4.41 -7.83 16.72
CA PHE A 109 3.24 -7.33 16.01
C PHE A 109 3.01 -5.86 16.41
N LEU A 110 3.31 -4.95 15.48
CA LEU A 110 3.07 -3.53 15.67
C LEU A 110 1.68 -3.18 15.14
N TRP A 111 0.72 -3.01 16.05
CA TRP A 111 -0.69 -2.88 15.71
C TRP A 111 -1.19 -1.45 15.87
N LYS A 112 -1.64 -0.85 14.76
CA LYS A 112 -2.35 0.42 14.78
C LYS A 112 -3.69 0.26 15.50
N TYR A 113 -3.83 0.89 16.66
CA TYR A 113 -5.01 0.82 17.53
C TYR A 113 -5.31 2.20 18.12
N GLU A 114 -6.46 2.76 17.81
CA GLU A 114 -6.74 4.20 17.99
C GLU A 114 -7.25 4.59 19.39
N LYS A 115 -7.30 3.65 20.33
CA LYS A 115 -7.86 3.84 21.68
C LYS A 115 -6.97 3.21 22.75
N ASP A 116 -5.96 3.95 23.20
CA ASP A 116 -4.91 3.44 24.08
C ASP A 116 -5.46 2.95 25.45
N GLU A 117 -6.59 3.50 25.90
CA GLU A 117 -7.21 3.14 27.20
C GLU A 117 -7.74 1.71 27.25
N ASP A 118 -7.98 1.07 26.10
CA ASP A 118 -8.45 -0.32 26.06
C ASP A 118 -7.36 -1.32 26.48
N ASN A 119 -6.08 -0.91 26.44
CA ASN A 119 -4.91 -1.73 26.79
C ASN A 119 -4.95 -3.16 26.20
N ILE A 120 -5.32 -3.27 24.93
CA ILE A 120 -5.65 -4.54 24.28
C ILE A 120 -4.47 -5.53 24.21
N ALA A 121 -3.23 -5.02 24.26
CA ALA A 121 -2.01 -5.83 24.25
C ALA A 121 -1.60 -6.36 25.64
N HIS A 122 -2.35 -6.04 26.71
CA HIS A 122 -2.01 -6.51 28.05
C HIS A 122 -1.90 -8.03 28.13
N GLY A 123 -0.72 -8.51 28.57
CA GLY A 123 -0.41 -9.94 28.66
C GLY A 123 0.14 -10.56 27.36
N TYR A 124 0.43 -9.75 26.34
CA TYR A 124 1.05 -10.19 25.08
C TYR A 124 2.35 -9.41 24.84
N ASP A 125 3.48 -9.96 25.30
CA ASP A 125 4.79 -9.31 25.26
C ASP A 125 5.28 -8.99 23.85
N ASN A 126 4.74 -9.66 22.84
CA ASN A 126 5.11 -9.51 21.45
C ASN A 126 4.13 -8.63 20.65
N VAL A 127 3.17 -7.96 21.31
CA VAL A 127 2.22 -7.04 20.67
C VAL A 127 2.45 -5.64 21.21
N ILE A 128 2.68 -4.70 20.30
CA ILE A 128 2.85 -3.28 20.63
C ILE A 128 1.79 -2.50 19.88
N THR A 129 1.05 -1.64 20.58
CA THR A 129 0.01 -0.81 19.99
C THR A 129 0.46 0.62 19.80
N GLY A 130 -0.06 1.28 18.77
CA GLY A 130 0.07 2.73 18.61
C GLY A 130 -1.12 3.34 17.88
N ASN A 131 -1.61 4.48 18.36
CA ASN A 131 -2.71 5.20 17.72
C ASN A 131 -2.35 5.68 16.29
N TRP A 132 -1.11 6.17 16.13
CA TRP A 132 -0.55 6.56 14.85
C TRP A 132 0.82 5.92 14.66
N LEU A 133 1.07 5.40 13.46
CA LEU A 133 2.32 4.75 13.10
C LEU A 133 2.88 5.38 11.80
N PRO A 134 4.20 5.63 11.71
CA PRO A 134 4.82 6.10 10.47
C PRO A 134 4.93 4.95 9.46
N GLN A 135 3.79 4.57 8.87
CA GLN A 135 3.63 3.36 8.07
C GLN A 135 4.65 3.26 6.93
N THR A 136 4.84 4.33 6.16
CA THR A 136 5.81 4.36 5.05
C THR A 136 7.23 4.09 5.53
N ASP A 137 7.63 4.69 6.65
CA ASP A 137 8.98 4.55 7.21
C ASP A 137 9.18 3.15 7.80
N LEU A 138 8.16 2.61 8.47
CA LEU A 138 8.17 1.25 9.02
C LEU A 138 8.27 0.19 7.92
N LEU A 139 7.53 0.35 6.83
CA LEU A 139 7.57 -0.58 5.70
C LEU A 139 8.93 -0.61 5.01
N ALA A 140 9.68 0.50 5.03
CA ALA A 140 11.02 0.57 4.46
C ALA A 140 12.12 -0.04 5.36
N HIS A 141 11.79 -0.46 6.59
CA HIS A 141 12.79 -0.95 7.54
C HIS A 141 13.19 -2.42 7.27
N PRO A 142 14.47 -2.80 7.33
CA PRO A 142 14.94 -4.17 7.00
C PRO A 142 14.35 -5.30 7.85
N LYS A 143 13.91 -5.00 9.08
CA LYS A 143 13.23 -5.95 9.98
C LYS A 143 11.75 -6.16 9.65
N MET A 144 11.18 -5.45 8.68
CA MET A 144 9.78 -5.64 8.30
C MET A 144 9.60 -6.98 7.57
N LEU A 145 8.77 -7.86 8.14
CA LEU A 145 8.48 -9.19 7.57
C LEU A 145 7.26 -9.18 6.67
N ALA A 146 6.20 -8.50 7.09
CA ALA A 146 4.94 -8.44 6.36
C ALA A 146 4.04 -7.30 6.85
N PHE A 147 3.03 -7.00 6.05
CA PHE A 147 1.98 -6.05 6.40
C PHE A 147 0.59 -6.71 6.37
N ILE A 148 -0.01 -6.88 7.54
CA ILE A 148 -1.43 -7.22 7.69
C ILE A 148 -2.26 -5.96 7.42
N SER A 149 -2.97 -5.96 6.30
CA SER A 149 -3.70 -4.80 5.80
C SER A 149 -5.14 -5.15 5.41
N HIS A 150 -6.00 -4.15 5.39
CA HIS A 150 -7.32 -4.23 4.79
C HIS A 150 -7.31 -4.29 3.24
N GLY A 151 -6.14 -4.15 2.60
CA GLY A 151 -6.03 -4.17 1.13
C GLY A 151 -6.49 -2.87 0.45
N GLY A 152 -6.45 -1.73 1.13
CA GLY A 152 -6.68 -0.43 0.50
C GLY A 152 -5.62 -0.11 -0.55
N ALA A 153 -6.00 0.60 -1.62
CA ALA A 153 -5.13 0.86 -2.77
C ALA A 153 -3.76 1.47 -2.39
N ASN A 154 -3.76 2.46 -1.49
CA ASN A 154 -2.51 3.08 -1.02
C ASN A 154 -1.64 2.09 -0.22
N SER A 155 -2.24 1.29 0.67
CA SER A 155 -1.48 0.29 1.43
C SER A 155 -0.88 -0.80 0.54
N VAL A 156 -1.61 -1.22 -0.49
CA VAL A 156 -1.09 -2.18 -1.48
C VAL A 156 0.09 -1.57 -2.23
N MET A 157 -0.03 -0.31 -2.67
CA MET A 157 1.03 0.40 -3.38
C MET A 157 2.27 0.61 -2.50
N GLU A 158 2.10 1.06 -1.26
CA GLU A 158 3.20 1.29 -0.32
C GLU A 158 3.98 0.01 -0.01
N ALA A 159 3.27 -1.09 0.27
CA ALA A 159 3.90 -2.38 0.52
C ALA A 159 4.62 -2.91 -0.72
N SER A 160 4.00 -2.77 -1.91
CA SER A 160 4.62 -3.18 -3.17
C SER A 160 5.90 -2.42 -3.46
N TYR A 161 5.89 -1.10 -3.24
CA TYR A 161 7.07 -0.24 -3.41
C TYR A 161 8.20 -0.62 -2.43
N ALA A 162 7.84 -0.89 -1.18
CA ALA A 162 8.78 -1.33 -0.15
C ALA A 162 9.25 -2.79 -0.32
N GLY A 163 8.62 -3.57 -1.20
CA GLY A 163 8.90 -5.00 -1.34
C GLY A 163 8.40 -5.83 -0.13
N VAL A 164 7.45 -5.34 0.64
CA VAL A 164 6.92 -6.04 1.82
C VAL A 164 5.71 -6.88 1.41
N PRO A 165 5.69 -8.19 1.72
CA PRO A 165 4.54 -9.03 1.41
C PRO A 165 3.33 -8.63 2.25
N LEU A 166 2.15 -8.74 1.64
CA LEU A 166 0.87 -8.40 2.26
C LEU A 166 0.13 -9.64 2.77
N LEU A 167 -0.54 -9.48 3.89
CA LEU A 167 -1.64 -10.34 4.31
C LEU A 167 -2.91 -9.48 4.30
N CYS A 168 -3.72 -9.67 3.27
CA CYS A 168 -4.88 -8.84 3.02
C CYS A 168 -6.13 -9.43 3.67
N ILE A 169 -6.81 -8.63 4.49
CA ILE A 169 -8.10 -8.92 5.12
C ILE A 169 -9.11 -7.89 4.64
N PRO A 170 -9.69 -8.04 3.43
CA PRO A 170 -10.58 -7.04 2.86
C PRO A 170 -11.86 -6.90 3.68
N LEU A 171 -12.29 -5.66 3.91
CA LEU A 171 -13.42 -5.33 4.78
C LEU A 171 -14.62 -4.73 4.03
N MET A 172 -14.37 -3.93 2.99
CA MET A 172 -15.44 -3.23 2.25
C MET A 172 -14.99 -2.72 0.87
N GLY A 173 -15.95 -2.52 -0.03
CA GLY A 173 -15.75 -1.76 -1.27
C GLY A 173 -14.70 -2.37 -2.20
N ASP A 174 -13.81 -1.52 -2.69
CA ASP A 174 -12.74 -1.87 -3.64
C ASP A 174 -11.62 -2.73 -3.04
N GLN A 175 -11.55 -2.83 -1.70
CA GLN A 175 -10.55 -3.62 -0.98
C GLN A 175 -10.54 -5.09 -1.42
N TYR A 176 -11.70 -5.67 -1.74
CA TYR A 176 -11.79 -7.04 -2.24
C TYR A 176 -11.08 -7.21 -3.59
N ARG A 177 -11.33 -6.28 -4.53
CA ARG A 177 -10.67 -6.27 -5.85
C ARG A 177 -9.16 -6.09 -5.69
N ASN A 178 -8.75 -5.13 -4.86
CA ASN A 178 -7.35 -4.78 -4.64
C ASN A 178 -6.58 -5.95 -3.99
N ALA A 179 -7.18 -6.62 -3.01
CA ALA A 179 -6.60 -7.78 -2.36
C ALA A 179 -6.43 -8.96 -3.34
N GLN A 180 -7.45 -9.26 -4.15
CA GLN A 180 -7.37 -10.30 -5.17
C GLN A 180 -6.33 -9.97 -6.26
N MET A 181 -6.23 -8.70 -6.65
CA MET A 181 -5.21 -8.24 -7.60
C MET A 181 -3.80 -8.46 -7.04
N ALA A 182 -3.58 -8.10 -5.78
CA ALA A 182 -2.29 -8.31 -5.12
C ALA A 182 -1.94 -9.81 -4.98
N GLU A 183 -2.92 -10.67 -4.71
CA GLU A 183 -2.75 -12.11 -4.68
C GLU A 183 -2.47 -12.71 -6.06
N TYR A 184 -3.16 -12.24 -7.10
CA TYR A 184 -2.88 -12.59 -8.50
C TYR A 184 -1.42 -12.27 -8.88
N ARG A 185 -0.90 -11.14 -8.39
CA ARG A 185 0.51 -10.74 -8.54
C ARG A 185 1.48 -11.46 -7.61
N LYS A 186 0.99 -12.35 -6.74
CA LYS A 186 1.77 -13.13 -5.76
C LYS A 186 2.53 -12.28 -4.74
N ILE A 187 2.04 -11.07 -4.47
CA ILE A 187 2.59 -10.17 -3.46
C ILE A 187 1.73 -10.12 -2.19
N ALA A 188 0.54 -10.74 -2.22
CA ALA A 188 -0.34 -10.86 -1.08
C ALA A 188 -0.85 -12.29 -0.89
N THR A 189 -1.21 -12.62 0.35
CA THR A 189 -2.14 -13.72 0.69
C THR A 189 -3.44 -13.11 1.18
N VAL A 190 -4.59 -13.56 0.68
CA VAL A 190 -5.90 -13.07 1.13
C VAL A 190 -6.47 -13.99 2.21
N VAL A 191 -6.91 -13.40 3.32
CA VAL A 191 -7.66 -14.07 4.38
C VAL A 191 -8.99 -13.36 4.55
N GLN A 192 -10.09 -14.05 4.30
CA GLN A 192 -11.42 -13.48 4.49
C GLN A 192 -11.72 -13.33 5.97
N LYS A 193 -12.51 -12.30 6.32
CA LYS A 193 -12.84 -11.98 7.71
C LYS A 193 -13.35 -13.19 8.54
N PRO A 194 -14.26 -14.05 8.04
CA PRO A 194 -14.72 -15.22 8.79
C PRO A 194 -13.62 -16.25 9.06
N GLU A 195 -12.69 -16.40 8.12
CA GLU A 195 -11.62 -17.40 8.16
C GLU A 195 -10.58 -17.14 9.27
N ILE A 196 -10.55 -15.91 9.81
CA ILE A 196 -9.75 -15.58 11.00
C ILE A 196 -10.21 -16.42 12.20
N LEU A 197 -11.51 -16.65 12.33
CA LEU A 197 -12.06 -17.49 13.41
C LEU A 197 -11.72 -18.97 13.22
N GLU A 198 -11.44 -19.37 11.98
CA GLU A 198 -11.10 -20.74 11.57
C GLU A 198 -9.59 -21.02 11.67
N GLY A 199 -8.78 -20.04 12.06
CA GLY A 199 -7.33 -20.19 12.24
C GLY A 199 -6.49 -19.90 10.98
N LYS A 200 -7.12 -19.55 9.85
CA LYS A 200 -6.38 -19.29 8.59
C LYS A 200 -5.37 -18.14 8.69
N LEU A 201 -5.60 -17.18 9.59
CA LEU A 201 -4.63 -16.12 9.86
C LEU A 201 -3.30 -16.69 10.39
N THR A 202 -3.38 -17.67 11.28
CA THR A 202 -2.18 -18.33 11.84
C THR A 202 -1.41 -19.07 10.74
N GLU A 203 -2.12 -19.80 9.87
CA GLU A 203 -1.52 -20.51 8.74
C GLU A 203 -0.85 -19.55 7.75
N ALA A 204 -1.51 -18.43 7.44
CA ALA A 204 -0.97 -17.42 6.54
C ALA A 204 0.29 -16.75 7.10
N ILE A 205 0.30 -16.39 8.40
CA ILE A 205 1.50 -15.85 9.05
C ILE A 205 2.61 -16.90 9.06
N LYS A 206 2.32 -18.15 9.42
CA LYS A 206 3.32 -19.21 9.41
C LYS A 206 3.97 -19.37 8.03
N LYS A 207 3.16 -19.37 6.96
CA LYS A 207 3.66 -19.44 5.58
C LYS A 207 4.61 -18.29 5.24
N ILE A 208 4.29 -17.06 5.66
CA ILE A 208 5.18 -15.89 5.49
C ILE A 208 6.49 -16.10 6.26
N VAL A 209 6.38 -16.61 7.48
CA VAL A 209 7.50 -16.75 8.42
C VAL A 209 8.45 -17.89 8.03
N ASP A 210 7.95 -18.89 7.30
CA ASP A 210 8.67 -20.05 6.81
C ASP A 210 9.11 -19.90 5.33
N ASP A 211 8.71 -18.82 4.63
CA ASP A 211 9.10 -18.59 3.24
C ASP A 211 10.43 -17.83 3.16
N ASP A 212 11.52 -18.57 2.93
CA ASP A 212 12.89 -18.05 2.81
C ASP A 212 13.05 -16.97 1.71
N ARG A 213 12.09 -16.84 0.79
CA ARG A 213 12.14 -15.81 -0.28
C ARG A 213 11.74 -14.43 0.21
N ILE A 214 11.06 -14.32 1.36
CA ILE A 214 10.62 -13.03 1.92
C ILE A 214 11.81 -12.21 2.45
N GLY A 215 12.94 -12.84 2.76
CA GLY A 215 14.21 -12.16 3.06
C GLY A 215 14.93 -11.58 1.83
N LEU A 216 14.50 -11.90 0.60
CA LEU A 216 15.11 -11.36 -0.63
C LEU A 216 14.54 -10.00 -1.03
N THR A 217 13.40 -9.59 -0.47
CA THR A 217 12.76 -8.31 -0.79
C THR A 217 13.12 -7.18 0.16
N SER A 218 13.70 -7.49 1.33
CA SER A 218 14.19 -6.54 2.34
C SER A 218 15.65 -6.12 2.18
N SER A 219 16.33 -6.57 1.11
CA SER A 219 17.61 -5.97 0.71
C SER A 219 17.34 -4.51 0.33
N PRO A 220 18.14 -3.53 0.80
CA PRO A 220 17.94 -2.13 0.43
C PRO A 220 18.08 -2.04 -1.09
N LYS A 221 16.94 -1.94 -1.80
CA LYS A 221 16.96 -1.61 -3.21
C LYS A 221 17.54 -0.22 -3.26
N ALA A 222 18.78 -0.13 -3.74
CA ALA A 222 19.41 1.13 -4.08
C ALA A 222 18.36 1.96 -4.81
N ASN A 223 18.11 3.14 -4.26
CA ASN A 223 17.25 4.15 -4.83
C ASN A 223 17.56 4.18 -6.34
N PRO A 224 16.67 3.77 -7.25
CA PRO A 224 16.84 4.16 -8.63
C PRO A 224 16.55 5.65 -8.60
N GLN A 225 17.57 6.44 -8.28
CA GLN A 225 17.66 7.74 -8.89
C GLN A 225 17.56 7.42 -10.38
N VAL A 226 16.37 7.60 -10.92
CA VAL A 226 16.25 8.01 -12.30
C VAL A 226 16.98 9.34 -12.31
N SER A 227 18.29 9.25 -12.50
CA SER A 227 19.06 10.33 -13.05
C SER A 227 18.41 10.57 -14.40
N ILE A 228 17.45 11.49 -14.40
CA ILE A 228 17.28 12.32 -15.56
C ILE A 228 18.67 12.96 -15.68
N GLN A 229 19.52 12.34 -16.50
CA GLN A 229 20.62 13.06 -17.09
C GLN A 229 19.90 14.22 -17.77
N SER A 230 19.90 15.38 -17.13
CA SER A 230 19.82 16.62 -17.84
C SER A 230 21.05 16.58 -18.75
N SER A 231 20.88 15.99 -19.93
CA SER A 231 21.72 16.36 -21.06
C SER A 231 21.52 17.87 -21.15
N SER A 232 22.50 18.60 -20.64
CA SER A 232 22.70 19.99 -20.96
C SER A 232 22.80 20.02 -22.49
N ILE A 233 21.66 20.24 -23.14
CA ILE A 233 21.64 20.69 -24.52
C ILE A 233 22.34 22.02 -24.45
N GLY A 234 23.63 22.01 -24.81
CA GLY A 234 24.42 23.20 -24.99
C GLY A 234 23.63 24.13 -25.90
N ALA A 235 23.31 25.30 -25.37
CA ALA A 235 22.87 26.42 -26.16
C ALA A 235 23.99 26.75 -27.15
N ASN A 236 23.91 26.18 -28.35
CA ASN A 236 24.50 26.67 -29.60
C ASN A 236 24.22 25.65 -30.70
N GLN A 237 23.03 25.78 -31.29
CA GLN A 237 22.80 25.58 -32.73
C GLN A 237 21.34 25.95 -33.01
N THR A 238 21.15 27.14 -33.59
CA THR A 238 19.90 27.54 -34.24
C THR A 238 19.62 26.57 -35.40
N PRO A 239 18.46 25.90 -35.45
CA PRO A 239 18.05 25.18 -36.64
C PRO A 239 17.53 26.18 -37.68
N ASP A 240 18.00 26.03 -38.91
CA ASP A 240 17.59 26.82 -40.05
C ASP A 240 16.07 26.78 -40.27
N LEU A 241 15.55 27.95 -40.61
CA LEU A 241 14.15 28.22 -40.92
C LEU A 241 13.66 27.34 -42.07
N ILE A 242 12.43 26.86 -41.90
CA ILE A 242 11.58 26.21 -42.91
C ILE A 242 11.67 26.99 -44.24
N PRO A 243 12.04 26.36 -45.38
CA PRO A 243 11.94 27.03 -46.67
C PRO A 243 10.47 27.18 -47.07
N SER A 244 10.12 28.38 -47.52
CA SER A 244 8.80 28.74 -48.05
C SER A 244 8.37 27.85 -49.22
N PRO A 245 7.06 27.56 -49.37
CA PRO A 245 6.56 26.67 -50.40
C PRO A 245 6.69 27.26 -51.82
N ASP A 246 7.01 26.39 -52.78
CA ASP A 246 7.12 26.66 -54.21
C ASP A 246 5.78 27.11 -54.80
N PRO A 247 5.69 28.27 -55.48
CA PRO A 247 4.41 28.80 -55.98
C PRO A 247 3.87 28.13 -57.25
N ASN A 248 4.45 27.02 -57.73
CA ASN A 248 4.01 26.35 -58.97
C ASN A 248 3.62 24.87 -58.85
N PHE A 249 3.22 24.38 -57.68
CA PHE A 249 2.51 23.09 -57.54
C PHE A 249 1.38 23.15 -56.52
#